data_AF-A0AAN5IFS6-F1
#
_entry.id   AF-A0AAN5IFS6-F1
#
_cell.length_a   1.000
_cell.length_b   1.000
_cell.length_c   1.000
_cell.angle_alpha   90.00
_cell.angle_beta   90.00
_cell.angle_gamma   90.00
#
_symmetry.space_group_name_H-M   'P 1'
#
loop_
_entity.id
_entity.type
_entity.pdbx_description
1 polymer ?
#
loop_
_entity_poly.entity_id
_entity_poly.type
_entity_poly.pdbx_seq_one_letter_code
_entity_poly.pdbx_strand_id
1 'polypeptide(L)'
;MSILRREACLLISKNHTMAWLASKTSEERQAIVAAARASIGTLRAEGIRAKKLLSEAILAKGLEKEKEYAAKCALQVQRRNQAVDAISDFGFITSTNRISLLLDSPSAPARARALAAQIRFSERALQQKPPEDKIYTLSCKGSKLSEAELKRRLIVLIEADRKCSVLSSSLDHPYQGRKICRWDGDVAEDGIVSSVVRRGETSLVTLSFPSGPSTIPLSQLESSLEEGLFDFFDDLL
;
A
#
# COMPACT_ATOMS: atom_id res chain seq x y z
N MET A 1 27.95 -46.85 4.20
CA MET A 1 27.74 -45.55 4.89
C MET A 1 26.32 -45.33 5.46
N SER A 2 25.34 -46.25 5.34
CA SER A 2 23.97 -46.02 5.83
C SER A 2 23.72 -46.32 7.32
N ILE A 3 24.66 -47.00 7.99
CA ILE A 3 24.53 -47.45 9.39
C ILE A 3 24.77 -46.28 10.37
N LEU A 4 25.77 -45.44 10.11
CA LEU A 4 26.12 -44.27 10.94
C LEU A 4 24.99 -43.25 11.08
N ARG A 5 24.25 -42.96 10.01
CA ARG A 5 23.11 -42.03 10.04
C ARG A 5 21.95 -42.58 10.89
N ARG A 6 21.82 -43.91 10.98
CA ARG A 6 20.76 -44.62 11.72
C ARG A 6 21.08 -44.73 13.21
N GLU A 7 22.35 -44.96 13.55
CA GLU A 7 22.85 -44.91 14.94
C GLU A 7 22.80 -43.47 15.49
N ALA A 8 23.08 -42.45 14.66
CA ALA A 8 22.97 -41.05 15.07
C ALA A 8 21.54 -40.62 15.44
N CYS A 9 20.51 -41.02 14.69
CA CYS A 9 19.11 -40.69 15.02
C CYS A 9 18.66 -41.31 16.35
N LEU A 10 19.18 -42.49 16.68
CA LEU A 10 18.97 -43.17 17.95
C LEU A 10 19.49 -42.38 19.14
N LEU A 11 20.73 -41.95 19.01
CA LEU A 11 21.49 -41.20 19.99
C LEU A 11 20.87 -39.83 20.26
N ILE A 12 20.39 -39.17 19.21
CA ILE A 12 19.68 -37.88 19.31
C ILE A 12 18.35 -38.02 20.06
N SER A 13 17.60 -39.10 19.87
CA SER A 13 16.28 -39.29 20.51
C SER A 13 16.33 -39.50 22.03
N LYS A 14 17.47 -40.00 22.56
CA LYS A 14 17.67 -40.31 23.98
C LYS A 14 18.84 -39.56 24.62
N ASN A 15 19.42 -38.58 23.93
CA ASN A 15 20.59 -37.82 24.39
C ASN A 15 21.81 -38.68 24.76
N HIS A 16 21.99 -39.81 24.08
CA HIS A 16 23.16 -40.68 24.26
C HIS A 16 24.24 -40.34 23.22
N THR A 17 25.51 -40.63 23.51
CA THR A 17 26.63 -40.37 22.58
C THR A 17 27.13 -41.66 21.92
N MET A 18 27.84 -41.56 20.78
CA MET A 18 28.48 -42.74 20.15
C MET A 18 29.49 -43.41 21.09
N ALA A 19 30.17 -42.61 21.93
CA ALA A 19 31.08 -43.11 22.96
C ALA A 19 30.35 -43.93 24.03
N TRP A 20 29.13 -43.53 24.42
CA TRP A 20 28.28 -44.30 25.32
C TRP A 20 27.81 -45.62 24.69
N LEU A 21 27.50 -45.63 23.40
CA LEU A 21 27.10 -46.88 22.71
C LEU A 21 28.30 -47.84 22.58
N ALA A 22 29.50 -47.29 22.41
CA ALA A 22 30.75 -48.06 22.30
C ALA A 22 31.22 -48.63 23.65
N SER A 23 30.80 -48.06 24.78
CA SER A 23 31.10 -48.60 26.12
C SER A 23 30.20 -49.75 26.55
N LYS A 24 29.21 -50.12 25.72
CA LYS A 24 28.32 -51.27 25.96
C LYS A 24 28.87 -52.56 25.38
N THR A 25 28.43 -53.68 25.94
CA THR A 25 28.82 -54.99 25.42
C THR A 25 28.25 -55.21 24.01
N SER A 26 28.81 -56.16 23.26
CA SER A 26 28.38 -56.42 21.89
C SER A 26 26.89 -56.78 21.79
N GLU A 27 26.39 -57.61 22.71
CA GLU A 27 24.99 -58.03 22.77
C GLU A 27 24.06 -56.88 23.14
N GLU A 28 24.40 -56.09 24.17
CA GLU A 28 23.61 -54.93 24.58
C GLU A 28 23.49 -53.90 23.45
N ARG A 29 24.61 -53.63 22.75
CA ARG A 29 24.63 -52.72 21.60
C ARG A 29 23.73 -53.21 20.47
N GLN A 30 23.74 -54.51 20.16
CA GLN A 30 22.85 -55.08 19.14
C GLN A 30 21.37 -54.98 19.55
N ALA A 31 21.05 -55.26 20.80
CA ALA A 31 19.68 -55.14 21.33
C ALA A 31 19.17 -53.69 21.26
N ILE A 32 20.00 -52.71 21.64
CA ILE A 32 19.68 -51.29 21.55
C ILE A 32 19.43 -50.86 20.10
N VAL A 33 20.30 -51.29 19.17
CA VAL A 33 20.14 -50.97 17.74
C VAL A 33 18.91 -51.67 17.14
N ALA A 34 18.56 -52.88 17.58
CA ALA A 34 17.38 -53.60 17.12
C ALA A 34 16.07 -52.93 17.60
N ALA A 35 15.97 -52.61 18.89
CA ALA A 35 14.81 -51.92 19.46
C ALA A 35 14.56 -50.57 18.78
N ALA A 36 15.64 -49.86 18.45
CA ALA A 36 15.57 -48.63 17.71
C ALA A 36 15.10 -48.78 16.27
N ARG A 37 15.54 -49.83 15.58
CA ARG A 37 15.06 -50.11 14.22
C ARG A 37 13.55 -50.32 14.22
N ALA A 38 13.02 -50.99 15.25
CA ALA A 38 11.59 -51.17 15.42
C ALA A 38 10.84 -49.84 15.64
N SER A 39 11.44 -48.87 16.36
CA SER A 39 10.80 -47.57 16.63
C SER A 39 10.91 -46.53 15.51
N ILE A 40 11.68 -46.77 14.45
CA ILE A 40 11.80 -45.82 13.33
C ILE A 40 10.44 -45.61 12.63
N GLY A 41 9.63 -46.66 12.50
CA GLY A 41 8.31 -46.56 11.88
C GLY A 41 7.38 -45.61 12.63
N THR A 42 7.36 -45.70 13.97
CA THR A 42 6.55 -44.83 14.83
C THR A 42 7.06 -43.40 14.80
N LEU A 43 8.37 -43.17 14.91
CA LEU A 43 8.96 -41.83 14.82
C LEU A 43 8.66 -41.14 13.47
N ARG A 44 8.65 -41.90 12.36
CA ARG A 44 8.26 -41.36 11.05
C ARG A 44 6.78 -41.00 11.01
N ALA A 45 5.91 -41.87 11.52
CA ALA A 45 4.48 -41.61 11.58
C ALA A 45 4.15 -40.39 12.45
N GLU A 46 4.81 -40.26 13.61
CA GLU A 46 4.73 -39.08 14.49
C GLU A 46 5.23 -37.83 13.79
N GLY A 47 6.36 -37.89 13.08
CA GLY A 47 6.88 -36.78 12.30
C GLY A 47 5.94 -36.32 11.18
N ILE A 48 5.30 -37.26 10.47
CA ILE A 48 4.27 -36.96 9.45
C ILE A 48 3.05 -36.31 10.11
N ARG A 49 2.58 -36.85 11.24
CA ARG A 49 1.46 -36.30 12.00
C ARG A 49 1.74 -34.89 12.51
N ALA A 50 2.93 -34.65 13.07
CA ALA A 50 3.35 -33.35 13.56
C ALA A 50 3.44 -32.32 12.42
N LYS A 51 3.98 -32.70 11.27
CA LYS A 51 3.99 -31.84 10.07
C LYS A 51 2.57 -31.49 9.61
N LYS A 52 1.67 -32.49 9.60
CA LYS A 52 0.26 -32.27 9.24
C LYS A 52 -0.42 -31.28 10.20
N LEU A 53 -0.31 -31.51 11.50
CA LEU A 53 -0.86 -30.61 12.53
C LEU A 53 -0.29 -29.19 12.41
N LEU A 54 1.01 -29.06 12.13
CA LEU A 54 1.63 -27.75 11.93
C LEU A 54 1.06 -27.05 10.69
N SER A 55 0.91 -27.76 9.57
CA SER A 55 0.31 -27.19 8.36
C SER A 55 -1.15 -26.76 8.57
N GLU A 56 -1.94 -27.56 9.29
CA GLU A 56 -3.32 -27.22 9.65
C GLU A 56 -3.38 -25.98 10.54
N ALA A 57 -2.49 -25.87 11.53
CA ALA A 57 -2.40 -24.70 12.40
C ALA A 57 -1.99 -23.42 11.64
N ILE A 58 -1.05 -23.53 10.70
CA ILE A 58 -0.65 -22.40 9.84
C ILE A 58 -1.83 -21.94 8.99
N LEU A 59 -2.55 -22.87 8.36
CA LEU A 59 -3.73 -22.56 7.55
C LEU A 59 -4.84 -21.90 8.39
N ALA A 60 -5.14 -22.44 9.57
CA ALA A 60 -6.15 -21.87 10.47
C ALA A 60 -5.81 -20.42 10.86
N LYS A 61 -4.54 -20.16 11.21
CA LYS A 61 -4.07 -18.81 11.53
C LYS A 61 -4.08 -17.87 10.33
N GLY A 62 -3.85 -18.39 9.12
CA GLY A 62 -4.00 -17.64 7.87
C GLY A 62 -5.44 -17.19 7.65
N LEU A 63 -6.39 -18.11 7.77
CA LEU A 63 -7.83 -17.82 7.63
C LEU A 63 -8.34 -16.83 8.67
N GLU A 64 -7.85 -16.90 9.91
CA GLU A 64 -8.22 -15.94 10.95
C GLU A 64 -7.75 -14.51 10.59
N LYS A 65 -6.49 -14.37 10.14
CA LYS A 65 -5.96 -13.09 9.67
C LYS A 65 -6.73 -12.53 8.48
N GLU A 66 -7.10 -13.39 7.52
CA GLU A 66 -7.90 -12.99 6.36
C GLU A 66 -9.29 -12.51 6.78
N LYS A 67 -9.95 -13.20 7.72
CA LYS A 67 -11.24 -12.77 8.28
C LYS A 67 -11.13 -11.40 8.97
N GLU A 68 -10.08 -11.19 9.76
CA GLU A 68 -9.84 -9.89 10.40
C GLU A 68 -9.59 -8.78 9.38
N TYR A 69 -8.79 -9.06 8.35
CA TYR A 69 -8.52 -8.11 7.28
C TYR A 69 -9.80 -7.78 6.50
N ALA A 70 -10.57 -8.79 6.11
CA ALA A 70 -11.84 -8.62 5.43
C ALA A 70 -12.84 -7.81 6.28
N ALA A 71 -12.91 -8.06 7.59
CA ALA A 71 -13.75 -7.29 8.50
C ALA A 71 -13.32 -5.81 8.59
N LYS A 72 -12.00 -5.54 8.63
CA LYS A 72 -11.47 -4.16 8.60
C LYS A 72 -11.80 -3.46 7.29
N CYS A 73 -11.62 -4.13 6.15
CA CYS A 73 -11.98 -3.60 4.84
C CYS A 73 -13.49 -3.33 4.72
N ALA A 74 -14.33 -4.28 5.15
CA ALA A 74 -15.79 -4.12 5.15
C ALA A 74 -16.22 -2.91 6.01
N LEU A 75 -15.63 -2.73 7.19
CA LEU A 75 -15.91 -1.57 8.04
C LEU A 75 -15.47 -0.25 7.40
N GLN A 76 -14.33 -0.23 6.70
CA GLN A 76 -13.85 0.94 5.97
C GLN A 76 -14.79 1.30 4.82
N VAL A 77 -15.21 0.32 4.02
CA VAL A 77 -16.19 0.50 2.93
C VAL A 77 -17.52 0.98 3.48
N GLN A 78 -18.02 0.38 4.57
CA GLN A 78 -19.27 0.82 5.21
C GLN A 78 -19.19 2.29 5.65
N ARG A 79 -18.09 2.69 6.30
CA ARG A 79 -17.87 4.08 6.73
C ARG A 79 -17.76 5.06 5.57
N ARG A 80 -17.19 4.62 4.44
CA ARG A 80 -17.13 5.37 3.18
C ARG A 80 -18.54 5.58 2.62
N ASN A 81 -19.32 4.50 2.47
CA ASN A 81 -20.67 4.56 1.92
C ASN A 81 -21.57 5.45 2.79
N GLN A 82 -21.51 5.31 4.12
CA GLN A 82 -22.22 6.22 5.04
C GLN A 82 -21.85 7.69 4.85
N ALA A 83 -20.59 8.00 4.51
CA ALA A 83 -20.18 9.37 4.23
C ALA A 83 -20.70 9.87 2.88
N VAL A 84 -20.76 9.00 1.87
CA VAL A 84 -21.33 9.30 0.54
C VAL A 84 -22.84 9.55 0.66
N ASP A 85 -23.57 8.65 1.32
CA ASP A 85 -25.02 8.78 1.55
C ASP A 85 -25.34 10.04 2.36
N ALA A 86 -24.54 10.35 3.38
CA ALA A 86 -24.74 11.57 4.15
C ALA A 86 -24.53 12.86 3.33
N ILE A 87 -23.78 12.80 2.22
CA ILE A 87 -23.59 13.94 1.32
C ILE A 87 -24.65 14.03 0.24
N SER A 88 -25.24 12.91 -0.21
CA SER A 88 -26.29 12.98 -1.23
C SER A 88 -27.46 13.86 -0.79
N ASP A 89 -27.74 13.93 0.50
CA ASP A 89 -28.80 14.75 1.09
C ASP A 89 -28.51 16.27 1.03
N PHE A 90 -27.24 16.68 1.03
CA PHE A 90 -26.84 18.09 1.13
C PHE A 90 -26.08 18.62 -0.10
N GLY A 91 -25.62 17.72 -0.98
CA GLY A 91 -24.72 18.02 -2.10
C GLY A 91 -23.28 18.28 -1.64
N PHE A 92 -22.29 18.04 -2.51
CA PHE A 92 -20.87 18.27 -2.19
C PHE A 92 -20.43 19.70 -2.57
N ILE A 93 -19.69 20.36 -1.67
CA ILE A 93 -19.23 21.74 -1.87
C ILE A 93 -17.73 21.79 -2.14
N THR A 94 -17.36 22.31 -3.31
CA THR A 94 -15.97 22.48 -3.77
C THR A 94 -15.47 23.93 -3.70
N SER A 95 -16.32 24.86 -3.25
CA SER A 95 -16.00 26.29 -3.24
C SER A 95 -16.46 26.97 -1.97
N THR A 96 -15.59 27.82 -1.42
CA THR A 96 -15.83 28.66 -0.25
C THR A 96 -17.08 29.54 -0.41
N ASN A 97 -17.36 30.04 -1.61
CA ASN A 97 -18.53 30.88 -1.90
C ASN A 97 -19.85 30.12 -1.73
N ARG A 98 -19.85 28.80 -1.96
CA ARG A 98 -21.03 27.94 -1.82
C ARG A 98 -21.27 27.50 -0.37
N ILE A 99 -20.30 27.69 0.53
CA ILE A 99 -20.49 27.42 1.96
C ILE A 99 -21.55 28.36 2.55
N SER A 100 -21.60 29.61 2.09
CA SER A 100 -22.62 30.58 2.53
C SER A 100 -24.04 30.07 2.24
N LEU A 101 -24.27 29.47 1.06
CA LEU A 101 -25.56 28.88 0.68
C LEU A 101 -25.98 27.70 1.58
N LEU A 102 -25.00 26.91 2.06
CA LEU A 102 -25.26 25.83 3.04
C LEU A 102 -25.66 26.42 4.40
N LEU A 103 -25.13 27.59 4.73
CA LEU A 103 -25.37 28.29 6.00
C LEU A 103 -26.66 29.11 6.01
N ASP A 104 -27.24 29.38 4.85
CA ASP A 104 -28.55 30.02 4.70
C ASP A 104 -29.71 29.06 5.09
N SER A 105 -29.41 27.79 5.37
CA SER A 105 -30.39 26.83 5.90
C SER A 105 -30.93 27.26 7.27
N PRO A 106 -32.25 27.19 7.53
CA PRO A 106 -32.86 27.83 8.70
C PRO A 106 -32.54 27.16 10.04
N SER A 107 -32.05 25.91 10.05
CA SER A 107 -31.87 25.12 11.27
C SER A 107 -30.40 24.92 11.65
N ALA A 108 -29.97 25.48 12.78
CA ALA A 108 -28.62 25.31 13.34
C ALA A 108 -28.14 23.84 13.45
N PRO A 109 -28.94 22.88 13.97
CA PRO A 109 -28.52 21.48 14.00
C PRO A 109 -28.45 20.83 12.61
N ALA A 110 -29.20 21.32 11.62
CA ALA A 110 -29.08 20.84 10.25
C ALA A 110 -27.79 21.33 9.60
N ARG A 111 -27.43 22.62 9.77
CA ARG A 111 -26.17 23.20 9.28
C ARG A 111 -24.94 22.50 9.85
N ALA A 112 -24.91 22.27 11.16
CA ALA A 112 -23.81 21.56 11.81
C ALA A 112 -23.66 20.12 11.29
N ARG A 113 -24.79 19.41 11.03
CA ARG A 113 -24.76 18.08 10.42
C ARG A 113 -24.25 18.10 8.99
N ALA A 114 -24.69 19.07 8.18
CA ALA A 114 -24.25 19.22 6.81
C ALA A 114 -22.73 19.50 6.74
N LEU A 115 -22.21 20.44 7.54
CA LEU A 115 -20.77 20.71 7.61
C LEU A 115 -19.96 19.48 8.07
N ALA A 116 -20.46 18.76 9.07
CA ALA A 116 -19.83 17.52 9.53
C ALA A 116 -19.83 16.42 8.45
N ALA A 117 -20.89 16.33 7.63
CA ALA A 117 -20.97 15.41 6.50
C ALA A 117 -19.93 15.76 5.42
N GLN A 118 -19.77 17.05 5.08
CA GLN A 118 -18.71 17.53 4.17
C GLN A 118 -17.32 17.06 4.62
N ILE A 119 -16.98 17.32 5.89
CA ILE A 119 -15.66 16.98 6.44
C ILE A 119 -15.43 15.45 6.45
N ARG A 120 -16.46 14.66 6.83
CA ARG A 120 -16.36 13.18 6.84
C ARG A 120 -16.21 12.59 5.44
N PHE A 121 -16.83 13.21 4.44
CA PHE A 121 -16.69 12.78 3.06
C PHE A 121 -15.29 13.05 2.54
N SER A 122 -14.72 14.22 2.81
CA SER A 122 -13.32 14.52 2.50
C SER A 122 -12.38 13.49 3.14
N GLU A 123 -12.61 13.14 4.41
CA GLU A 123 -11.83 12.12 5.12
C GLU A 123 -11.98 10.72 4.52
N ARG A 124 -13.23 10.25 4.33
CA ARG A 124 -13.53 8.81 4.15
C ARG A 124 -13.78 8.41 2.71
N ALA A 125 -14.39 9.30 1.92
CA ALA A 125 -14.70 9.05 0.52
C ALA A 125 -13.61 9.59 -0.41
N LEU A 126 -13.12 10.81 -0.17
CA LEU A 126 -12.02 11.37 -0.96
C LEU A 126 -10.64 10.97 -0.45
N GLN A 127 -10.54 10.45 0.78
CA GLN A 127 -9.25 10.10 1.41
C GLN A 127 -8.25 11.25 1.36
N GLN A 128 -8.74 12.50 1.45
CA GLN A 128 -7.92 13.69 1.36
C GLN A 128 -6.93 13.71 2.52
N LYS A 129 -5.64 13.93 2.22
CA LYS A 129 -4.60 14.03 3.24
C LYS A 129 -4.92 15.21 4.18
N PRO A 130 -4.84 15.05 5.51
CA PRO A 130 -5.14 16.12 6.44
C PRO A 130 -4.13 17.28 6.26
N PRO A 131 -4.58 18.50 5.91
CA PRO A 131 -3.69 19.66 5.85
C PRO A 131 -3.25 20.13 7.24
N GLU A 132 -4.04 19.85 8.27
CA GLU A 132 -3.77 20.21 9.66
C GLU A 132 -4.07 19.03 10.61
N ASP A 133 -3.39 19.03 11.76
CA ASP A 133 -3.62 18.05 12.80
C ASP A 133 -5.05 18.12 13.32
N LYS A 134 -5.69 16.95 13.45
CA LYS A 134 -7.05 16.78 14.00
C LYS A 134 -8.15 17.50 13.21
N ILE A 135 -7.92 17.89 11.95
CA ILE A 135 -8.92 18.58 11.13
C ILE A 135 -10.21 17.78 10.95
N TYR A 136 -10.10 16.45 10.80
CA TYR A 136 -11.23 15.52 10.70
C TYR A 136 -11.86 15.15 12.05
N THR A 137 -11.27 15.57 13.18
CA THR A 137 -11.77 15.26 14.51
C THR A 137 -12.95 16.18 14.86
N LEU A 138 -14.18 15.69 14.69
CA LEU A 138 -15.41 16.48 14.85
C LEU A 138 -15.90 16.68 16.30
N SER A 139 -15.08 16.33 17.29
CA SER A 139 -15.42 16.44 18.72
C SER A 139 -14.22 16.84 19.56
N CYS A 140 -14.44 17.68 20.56
CA CYS A 140 -13.44 18.08 21.55
C CYS A 140 -13.95 17.77 22.95
N LYS A 141 -13.20 16.97 23.73
CA LYS A 141 -13.53 16.63 25.12
C LYS A 141 -14.97 16.08 25.30
N GLY A 142 -15.43 15.24 24.36
CA GLY A 142 -16.78 14.65 24.39
C GLY A 142 -17.91 15.56 23.90
N SER A 143 -17.63 16.83 23.59
CA SER A 143 -18.61 17.77 23.03
C SER A 143 -18.48 17.87 21.50
N LYS A 144 -19.60 18.08 20.80
CA LYS A 144 -19.62 18.34 19.36
C LYS A 144 -19.01 19.72 19.09
N LEU A 145 -18.25 19.84 18.01
CA LEU A 145 -17.70 21.14 17.60
C LEU A 145 -18.80 22.15 17.27
N SER A 146 -18.50 23.43 17.49
CA SER A 146 -19.37 24.52 17.10
C SER A 146 -19.45 24.66 15.57
N GLU A 147 -20.54 25.24 15.09
CA GLU A 147 -20.76 25.48 13.65
C GLU A 147 -19.62 26.32 13.04
N ALA A 148 -19.15 27.36 13.75
CA ALA A 148 -18.06 28.22 13.31
C ALA A 148 -16.73 27.45 13.16
N GLU A 149 -16.46 26.50 14.06
CA GLU A 149 -15.27 25.65 14.00
C GLU A 149 -15.33 24.70 12.82
N LEU A 150 -16.49 24.05 12.60
CA LEU A 150 -16.72 23.17 11.47
C LEU A 150 -16.58 23.93 10.13
N LYS A 151 -17.13 25.14 10.06
CA LYS A 151 -16.99 26.02 8.89
C LYS A 151 -15.52 26.32 8.59
N ARG A 152 -14.73 26.70 9.60
CA ARG A 152 -13.30 27.00 9.43
C ARG A 152 -12.55 25.81 8.86
N ARG A 153 -12.77 24.62 9.42
CA ARG A 153 -12.11 23.38 8.97
C ARG A 153 -12.48 23.02 7.54
N LEU A 154 -13.74 23.20 7.15
CA LEU A 154 -14.17 22.97 5.77
C LEU A 154 -13.51 23.95 4.79
N ILE A 155 -13.34 25.22 5.17
CA ILE A 155 -12.62 26.21 4.36
C ILE A 155 -11.17 25.77 4.14
N VAL A 156 -10.47 25.38 5.21
CA VAL A 156 -9.08 24.89 5.12
C VAL A 156 -8.99 23.66 4.20
N LEU A 157 -9.95 22.72 4.29
CA LEU A 157 -9.99 21.55 3.42
C LEU A 157 -10.19 21.92 1.94
N ILE A 158 -11.10 22.84 1.64
CA ILE A 158 -11.35 23.30 0.26
C ILE A 158 -10.15 24.08 -0.29
N GLU A 159 -9.50 24.91 0.54
CA GLU A 159 -8.30 25.64 0.13
C GLU A 159 -7.10 24.71 -0.07
N ALA A 160 -6.93 23.71 0.80
CA ALA A 160 -5.91 22.69 0.65
C ALA A 160 -6.16 21.84 -0.60
N ASP A 161 -7.42 21.47 -0.87
CA ASP A 161 -7.79 20.76 -2.09
C ASP A 161 -7.53 21.61 -3.33
N ARG A 162 -7.80 22.92 -3.30
CA ARG A 162 -7.45 23.84 -4.40
C ARG A 162 -5.93 23.97 -4.59
N LYS A 163 -5.16 24.09 -3.51
CA LYS A 163 -3.70 24.19 -3.56
C LYS A 163 -3.09 22.87 -4.05
N CYS A 164 -3.59 21.73 -3.57
CA CYS A 164 -3.22 20.41 -4.08
C CYS A 164 -3.74 20.17 -5.49
N SER A 165 -4.86 20.76 -5.90
CA SER A 165 -5.41 20.71 -7.26
C SER A 165 -4.55 21.51 -8.24
N VAL A 166 -3.95 22.62 -7.79
CA VAL A 166 -2.91 23.33 -8.56
C VAL A 166 -1.61 22.53 -8.60
N LEU A 167 -1.35 21.70 -7.59
CA LEU A 167 -0.24 20.71 -7.64
C LEU A 167 -0.63 19.41 -8.38
N SER A 168 -1.91 19.16 -8.64
CA SER A 168 -2.44 18.01 -9.38
C SER A 168 -2.93 18.38 -10.78
N SER A 169 -2.73 19.63 -11.22
CA SER A 169 -2.64 19.93 -12.66
C SER A 169 -1.34 19.39 -13.25
N SER A 170 -0.42 18.92 -12.41
CA SER A 170 0.43 17.76 -12.71
C SER A 170 -0.44 16.50 -12.62
N LEU A 171 -1.40 16.35 -13.53
CA LEU A 171 -1.69 15.00 -14.02
C LEU A 171 -0.32 14.49 -14.47
N ASP A 172 0.15 13.37 -13.91
CA ASP A 172 1.35 12.70 -14.42
C ASP A 172 1.17 12.59 -15.93
N HIS A 173 1.83 13.48 -16.67
CA HIS A 173 1.70 13.48 -18.12
C HIS A 173 2.14 12.09 -18.57
N PRO A 174 1.52 11.45 -19.57
CA PRO A 174 1.88 10.09 -19.98
C PRO A 174 3.39 9.91 -20.23
N TYR A 175 4.09 11.01 -20.53
CA TYR A 175 5.54 11.05 -20.74
C TYR A 175 6.37 11.16 -19.45
N GLN A 176 5.83 11.67 -18.35
CA GLN A 176 6.58 11.87 -17.10
C GLN A 176 7.08 10.53 -16.53
N GLY A 177 8.38 10.44 -16.27
CA GLY A 177 9.04 9.23 -15.81
C GLY A 177 9.38 8.21 -16.91
N ARG A 178 8.97 8.45 -18.18
CA ARG A 178 9.38 7.59 -19.29
C ARG A 178 10.85 7.78 -19.63
N LYS A 179 11.50 6.67 -19.97
CA LYS A 179 12.83 6.68 -20.58
C LYS A 179 12.69 7.10 -22.04
N ILE A 180 13.57 7.99 -22.47
CA ILE A 180 13.59 8.53 -23.82
C ILE A 180 15.02 8.41 -24.37
N CYS A 181 15.18 8.02 -25.62
CA CYS A 181 16.44 8.05 -26.33
C CYS A 181 16.45 9.27 -27.26
N ARG A 182 17.56 10.00 -27.33
CA ARG A 182 17.80 11.04 -28.34
C ARG A 182 18.82 10.53 -29.34
N TRP A 183 18.53 10.68 -30.62
CA TRP A 183 19.46 10.36 -31.71
C TRP A 183 20.15 11.62 -32.22
N ASP A 184 21.48 11.64 -32.19
CA ASP A 184 22.32 12.65 -32.84
C ASP A 184 23.20 11.96 -33.88
N GLY A 185 22.66 11.78 -35.09
CA GLY A 185 23.28 10.95 -36.12
C GLY A 185 23.35 9.47 -35.70
N ASP A 186 24.56 8.93 -35.62
CA ASP A 186 24.81 7.53 -35.21
C ASP A 186 24.95 7.35 -33.69
N VAL A 187 24.81 8.42 -32.89
CA VAL A 187 24.99 8.38 -31.44
C VAL A 187 23.63 8.46 -30.74
N ALA A 188 23.34 7.44 -29.94
CA ALA A 188 22.17 7.37 -29.08
C ALA A 188 22.52 7.84 -27.66
N GLU A 189 21.70 8.74 -27.11
CA GLU A 189 21.80 9.16 -25.70
C GLU A 189 20.48 8.90 -24.96
N ASP A 190 20.55 8.07 -23.92
CA ASP A 190 19.40 7.74 -23.08
C ASP A 190 19.20 8.81 -22.00
N GLY A 191 17.93 9.18 -21.81
CA GLY A 191 17.49 10.13 -20.81
C GLY A 191 16.14 9.76 -20.21
N ILE A 192 15.66 10.61 -19.31
CA ILE A 192 14.37 10.43 -18.64
C ILE A 192 13.60 11.74 -18.65
N VAL A 193 12.31 11.66 -18.96
CA VAL A 193 11.40 12.79 -18.81
C VAL A 193 11.18 13.06 -17.32
N SER A 194 11.78 14.13 -16.83
CA SER A 194 11.83 14.42 -15.40
C SER A 194 10.59 15.14 -14.89
N SER A 195 10.00 16.01 -15.71
CA SER A 195 8.75 16.68 -15.37
C SER A 195 8.07 17.24 -16.61
N VAL A 196 6.74 17.35 -16.55
CA VAL A 196 5.95 18.09 -17.54
C VAL A 196 5.15 19.14 -16.79
N VAL A 197 5.42 20.41 -17.06
CA VAL A 197 4.81 21.54 -16.34
C VAL A 197 4.07 22.43 -17.32
N ARG A 198 2.79 22.67 -17.05
CA ARG A 198 1.98 23.63 -17.81
C ARG A 198 2.23 25.05 -17.30
N ARG A 199 2.72 25.95 -18.16
CA ARG A 199 2.88 27.38 -17.88
C ARG A 199 1.96 28.18 -18.80
N GLY A 200 0.76 28.49 -18.31
CA GLY A 200 -0.26 29.19 -19.10
C GLY A 200 -0.83 28.32 -20.21
N GLU A 201 -0.76 28.78 -21.46
CA GLU A 201 -1.23 28.04 -22.64
C GLU A 201 -0.22 27.00 -23.15
N THR A 202 1.04 27.07 -22.73
CA THR A 202 2.11 26.16 -23.19
C THR A 202 2.50 25.14 -22.13
N SER A 203 2.73 23.90 -22.57
CA SER A 203 3.30 22.83 -21.75
C SER A 203 4.80 22.74 -22.02
N LEU A 204 5.61 22.74 -20.96
CA LEU A 204 7.06 22.56 -21.02
C LEU A 204 7.42 21.18 -20.49
N VAL A 205 8.36 20.51 -21.16
CA VAL A 205 8.89 19.21 -20.78
C VAL A 205 10.35 19.37 -20.43
N THR A 206 10.76 18.84 -19.28
CA THR A 206 12.17 18.76 -18.87
C THR A 206 12.66 17.34 -19.04
N LEU A 207 13.66 17.16 -19.90
CA LEU A 207 14.36 15.92 -20.18
C LEU A 207 15.71 15.94 -19.45
N SER A 208 16.04 14.89 -18.72
CA SER A 208 17.35 14.75 -18.08
C SER A 208 18.18 13.74 -18.85
N PHE A 209 19.28 14.22 -19.44
CA PHE A 209 20.29 13.41 -20.10
C PHE A 209 21.61 13.45 -19.31
N PRO A 210 22.50 12.46 -19.48
CA PRO A 210 23.87 12.50 -18.96
C PRO A 210 24.65 13.76 -19.37
N SER A 211 24.41 14.28 -20.58
CA SER A 211 25.00 15.54 -21.06
C SER A 211 24.48 16.79 -20.35
N GLY A 212 23.36 16.68 -19.63
CA GLY A 212 22.71 17.77 -18.91
C GLY A 212 21.19 17.84 -19.15
N PRO A 213 20.45 18.56 -18.29
CA PRO A 213 19.02 18.71 -18.45
C PRO A 213 18.68 19.66 -19.61
N SER A 214 17.67 19.30 -20.40
CA SER A 214 17.10 20.10 -21.48
C SER A 214 15.63 20.38 -21.20
N THR A 215 15.17 21.61 -21.45
CA THR A 215 13.75 21.97 -21.31
C THR A 215 13.23 22.50 -22.63
N ILE A 216 12.23 21.82 -23.18
CA ILE A 216 11.63 22.14 -24.48
C ILE A 216 10.10 22.19 -24.38
N PRO A 217 9.40 22.92 -25.27
CA PRO A 217 7.95 22.84 -25.39
C PRO A 217 7.48 21.41 -25.73
N LEU A 218 6.35 21.00 -25.17
CA LEU A 218 5.76 19.67 -25.43
C LEU A 218 5.47 19.45 -26.92
N SER A 219 4.98 20.48 -27.61
CA SER A 219 4.72 20.42 -29.06
C SER A 219 6.00 20.15 -29.86
N GLN A 220 7.14 20.65 -29.41
CA GLN A 220 8.43 20.40 -30.04
C GLN A 220 8.88 18.95 -29.80
N LEU A 221 8.66 18.42 -28.60
CA LEU A 221 8.94 17.01 -28.30
C LEU A 221 8.09 16.07 -29.17
N GLU A 222 6.79 16.36 -29.32
CA GLU A 222 5.88 15.57 -30.15
C GLU A 222 6.30 15.56 -31.62
N SER A 223 6.65 16.72 -32.19
CA SER A 223 7.20 16.78 -33.55
C SER A 223 8.52 16.02 -33.68
N SER A 224 9.41 16.10 -32.70
CA SER A 224 10.69 15.38 -32.74
C SER A 224 10.55 13.86 -32.54
N LEU A 225 9.48 13.38 -31.90
CA LEU A 225 9.12 11.96 -31.87
C LEU A 225 8.59 11.49 -33.23
N GLU A 226 7.77 12.31 -33.90
CA GLU A 226 7.28 12.01 -35.25
C GLU A 226 8.40 11.98 -36.30
N GLU A 227 9.43 12.81 -36.11
CA GLU A 227 10.63 12.87 -36.97
C GLU A 227 11.66 11.79 -36.65
N GLY A 228 11.46 10.99 -35.58
CA GLY A 228 12.39 9.94 -35.17
C GLY A 228 13.69 10.44 -34.52
N LEU A 229 13.73 11.70 -34.08
CA LEU A 229 14.86 12.28 -33.34
C LEU A 229 14.85 11.87 -31.86
N PHE A 230 13.67 11.52 -31.35
CA PHE A 230 13.51 10.87 -30.06
C PHE A 230 12.72 9.58 -30.20
N ASP A 231 12.99 8.63 -29.30
CA ASP A 231 12.21 7.41 -29.14
C ASP A 231 11.89 7.18 -27.66
N PHE A 232 10.68 6.73 -27.34
CA PHE A 232 10.37 6.23 -26.01
C PHE A 232 10.70 4.74 -25.91
N PHE A 233 11.29 4.33 -24.79
CA PHE A 233 11.37 2.92 -24.46
C PHE A 233 9.99 2.47 -23.96
N ASP A 234 9.26 1.72 -24.78
CA ASP A 234 8.02 1.07 -24.37
C ASP A 234 8.36 -0.12 -23.46
N ASP A 235 8.38 0.12 -22.14
CA ASP A 235 8.20 -0.95 -21.16
C ASP A 235 6.71 -1.37 -21.14
N LEU A 236 6.23 -1.96 -22.24
CA LEU A 236 4.96 -2.71 -22.27
C LEU A 236 5.24 -4.19 -21.96
N LEU A 237 5.43 -4.50 -20.67
CA LEU A 237 5.23 -5.82 -20.08
C LEU A 237 4.54 -5.69 -18.72
#